data_AF-A0A218XUL1-F1
#
_entry.id   AF-A0A218XUL1-F1
#
_cell.length_a   1.000
_cell.length_b   1.000
_cell.length_c   1.000
_cell.angle_alpha   90.00
_cell.angle_beta   90.00
_cell.angle_gamma   90.00
#
_symmetry.space_group_name_H-M   'P 1'
#
loop_
_entity.id
_entity.type
_entity.pdbx_description
1 polymer ?
#
loop_
_entity_poly.entity_id
_entity_poly.type
_entity_poly.pdbx_seq_one_letter_code
_entity_poly.pdbx_strand_id
1 'polypeptide(L)'
;MSFQSNPLSLSLPEPALESWLRDSGYLELLDQRSSASAPSASASAGSGLGVPPGAGGGFFSSLFSHLGTLISLFTLNPFAKLTTDDFSGETPSWTDGFVGSCDSYSFPSSPTQARLRVQENVKRFARNYATLFILFFACTLYQMPFALVGLLSSLALWDFFKFSDDKWGFNQRPIIRLCLIRTAQCATAVILLCCNVQMALFCSLAVSYAVLMLHAAFRKLTPRKQLIRSGGRRN
;
A
#
# COMPACT_ATOMS: atom_id res chain seq x y z
N MET A 1 -24.57 -13.15 28.83
CA MET A 1 -25.20 -12.48 27.67
C MET A 1 -24.31 -11.32 27.28
N SER A 2 -23.58 -11.41 26.16
CA SER A 2 -22.76 -10.31 25.67
C SER A 2 -23.68 -9.33 24.94
N PHE A 3 -23.86 -8.12 25.48
CA PHE A 3 -24.56 -7.06 24.77
C PHE A 3 -23.78 -6.74 23.50
N GLN A 4 -24.45 -6.89 22.36
CA GLN A 4 -23.90 -6.42 21.09
C GLN A 4 -23.92 -4.89 21.14
N SER A 5 -22.74 -4.27 21.18
CA SER A 5 -22.60 -2.81 21.28
C SER A 5 -23.37 -2.13 20.15
N ASN A 6 -24.12 -1.07 20.48
CA ASN A 6 -24.83 -0.28 19.49
C ASN A 6 -23.81 0.40 18.56
N PRO A 7 -23.82 0.12 17.24
CA PRO A 7 -22.83 0.67 16.31
C PRO A 7 -22.90 2.20 16.16
N LEU A 8 -23.97 2.83 16.64
CA LEU A 8 -24.16 4.29 16.62
C LEU A 8 -23.95 4.95 18.00
N SER A 9 -23.40 4.23 18.99
CA SER A 9 -23.08 4.86 20.27
C SER A 9 -21.93 5.85 20.12
N LEU A 10 -22.12 7.09 20.57
CA LEU A 10 -21.08 8.14 20.54
C LEU A 10 -19.85 7.83 21.41
N SER A 11 -19.94 6.80 22.26
CA SER A 11 -18.85 6.29 23.10
C SER A 11 -18.05 5.15 22.44
N LEU A 12 -18.40 4.73 21.23
CA LEU A 12 -17.68 3.64 20.56
C LEU A 12 -16.30 4.11 20.09
N PRO A 13 -15.21 3.38 20.39
CA PRO A 13 -13.91 3.68 19.81
C PRO A 13 -13.96 3.62 18.27
N GLU A 14 -13.33 4.59 17.62
CA GLU A 14 -13.20 4.66 16.16
C GLU A 14 -12.77 3.34 15.48
N PRO A 15 -11.79 2.56 16.00
CA PRO A 15 -11.44 1.28 15.36
C PRO A 15 -12.58 0.25 15.40
N ALA A 16 -13.42 0.26 16.43
CA ALA A 16 -14.57 -0.63 16.53
C ALA A 16 -15.64 -0.24 15.50
N LEU A 17 -15.88 1.05 15.28
CA LEU A 17 -16.80 1.54 14.27
C LEU A 17 -16.33 1.16 12.86
N GLU A 18 -15.05 1.37 12.56
CA GLU A 18 -14.46 1.00 11.26
C GLU A 18 -14.55 -0.50 10.99
N SER A 19 -14.29 -1.33 12.01
CA SER A 19 -14.43 -2.78 11.89
C SER A 19 -15.88 -3.18 11.59
N TRP A 20 -16.85 -2.53 12.25
CA TRP A 20 -18.26 -2.75 12.00
C TRP A 20 -18.68 -2.31 10.59
N LEU A 21 -18.20 -1.16 10.10
CA LEU A 21 -18.47 -0.67 8.74
C LEU A 21 -17.94 -1.65 7.67
N ARG A 22 -16.75 -2.20 7.91
CA ARG A 22 -16.12 -3.20 7.04
C ARG A 22 -16.89 -4.53 7.03
N ASP A 23 -17.26 -5.02 8.21
CA ASP A 23 -17.95 -6.30 8.34
C ASP A 23 -19.41 -6.24 7.86
N SER A 24 -20.05 -5.07 7.99
CA SER A 24 -21.42 -4.82 7.52
C SER A 24 -21.51 -4.56 6.01
N GLY A 25 -20.39 -4.35 5.32
CA GLY A 25 -20.35 -4.04 3.90
C GLY A 25 -20.76 -2.60 3.54
N TYR A 26 -20.90 -1.71 4.53
CA TYR A 26 -21.29 -0.31 4.29
C TYR A 26 -20.27 0.46 3.45
N LEU A 27 -18.98 0.12 3.56
CA LEU A 27 -17.94 0.74 2.74
C LEU A 27 -18.15 0.51 1.24
N GLU A 28 -18.68 -0.65 0.85
CA GLU A 28 -19.01 -0.95 -0.54
C GLU A 28 -20.19 -0.12 -1.03
N LEU A 29 -21.23 0.04 -0.20
CA LEU A 29 -22.37 0.90 -0.55
C LEU A 29 -21.95 2.35 -0.76
N LEU A 30 -21.03 2.85 0.06
CA LEU A 30 -20.43 4.18 -0.11
C LEU A 30 -19.64 4.28 -1.42
N ASP A 31 -18.87 3.24 -1.75
CA ASP A 31 -18.11 3.15 -3.00
C ASP A 31 -19.04 3.16 -4.23
N GLN A 32 -20.08 2.31 -4.22
CA GLN A 32 -21.08 2.22 -5.29
C GLN A 32 -21.86 3.53 -5.44
N ARG A 33 -22.28 4.16 -4.34
CA ARG A 33 -23.00 5.43 -4.37
C ARG A 33 -22.13 6.55 -4.94
N SER A 34 -20.85 6.62 -4.56
CA SER A 34 -19.91 7.61 -5.10
C SER A 34 -19.72 7.42 -6.61
N SER A 35 -19.75 6.17 -7.09
CA SER A 35 -19.69 5.89 -8.53
C SER A 35 -21.00 6.23 -9.26
N ALA A 36 -22.16 6.02 -8.63
CA ALA A 36 -23.46 6.35 -9.22
C ALA A 36 -23.77 7.86 -9.24
N SER A 37 -23.23 8.63 -8.28
CA SER A 37 -23.38 10.09 -8.24
C SER A 37 -22.42 10.84 -9.16
N ALA A 38 -21.48 10.14 -9.81
CA ALA A 38 -20.63 10.75 -10.81
C ALA A 38 -21.51 11.29 -11.93
N PRO A 39 -21.26 12.51 -12.46
CA PRO A 39 -22.00 13.00 -13.61
C PRO A 39 -21.67 12.07 -14.78
N SER A 40 -22.52 11.07 -15.01
CA SER A 40 -22.61 10.40 -16.28
C SER A 40 -22.87 11.50 -17.29
N ALA A 41 -21.90 11.75 -18.17
CA ALA A 41 -22.11 12.49 -19.40
C ALA A 41 -23.17 11.73 -20.20
N SER A 42 -24.43 11.92 -19.80
CA SER A 42 -25.59 11.47 -20.52
C SER A 42 -25.60 12.32 -21.77
N ALA A 43 -25.16 11.70 -22.88
CA ALA A 43 -25.49 12.19 -24.19
C ALA A 43 -27.01 12.14 -24.31
N SER A 44 -27.69 13.19 -23.85
CA SER A 44 -29.06 13.47 -24.23
C SER A 44 -29.02 13.74 -25.73
N ALA A 45 -29.36 12.72 -26.52
CA ALA A 45 -29.65 12.86 -27.93
C ALA A 45 -30.90 13.76 -28.10
N GLY A 46 -30.69 15.07 -27.97
CA GLY A 46 -31.62 16.08 -28.41
C GLY A 46 -31.39 16.29 -29.90
N SER A 47 -32.34 15.84 -30.71
CA SER A 47 -32.40 16.07 -32.15
C SER A 47 -32.45 17.58 -32.43
N GLY A 48 -31.29 18.21 -32.57
CA GLY A 48 -31.16 19.60 -32.99
C GLY A 48 -29.89 19.73 -33.82
N LEU A 49 -30.05 20.09 -35.10
CA LEU A 49 -28.94 20.39 -35.99
C LEU A 49 -28.11 21.55 -35.39
N GLY A 50 -27.00 21.20 -34.75
CA GLY A 50 -26.04 22.13 -34.19
C GLY A 50 -24.63 21.58 -34.41
N VAL A 51 -23.80 22.38 -35.06
CA VAL A 51 -22.35 22.25 -35.31
C VAL A 51 -21.64 21.33 -34.31
N PRO A 52 -20.82 20.35 -34.75
CA PRO A 52 -20.12 19.47 -33.82
C PRO A 52 -19.13 20.29 -32.97
N PRO A 53 -19.26 20.34 -31.64
CA PRO A 53 -18.19 20.87 -30.81
C PRO A 53 -17.02 19.88 -30.90
N GLY A 54 -15.80 20.40 -31.10
CA GLY A 54 -14.61 19.58 -31.30
C GLY A 54 -14.50 18.45 -30.28
N ALA A 55 -14.56 17.22 -30.76
CA ALA A 55 -14.57 15.98 -29.98
C ALA A 55 -13.35 15.80 -29.03
N GLY A 56 -12.35 16.69 -29.11
CA GLY A 56 -11.23 16.73 -28.18
C GLY A 56 -11.57 17.29 -26.79
N GLY A 57 -12.46 18.28 -26.68
CA GLY A 57 -12.63 19.05 -25.43
C GLY A 57 -13.14 18.22 -24.23
N GLY A 58 -14.09 17.31 -24.47
CA GLY A 58 -14.64 16.44 -23.43
C GLY A 58 -13.70 15.30 -22.99
N PHE A 59 -12.85 14.84 -23.91
CA PHE A 59 -11.85 13.82 -23.62
C PHE A 59 -10.75 14.38 -22.70
N PHE A 60 -10.23 15.57 -23.02
CA PHE A 60 -9.19 16.21 -22.20
C PHE A 60 -9.69 16.65 -20.83
N SER A 61 -10.95 17.07 -20.68
CA SER A 61 -11.53 17.40 -19.38
C SER A 61 -11.70 16.18 -18.48
N SER A 62 -12.16 15.05 -19.03
CA SER A 62 -12.22 13.77 -18.33
C SER A 62 -10.82 13.31 -17.91
N LEU A 63 -9.84 13.31 -18.81
CA LEU A 63 -8.45 12.98 -18.49
C LEU A 63 -7.87 13.89 -17.39
N PHE A 64 -8.13 15.20 -17.45
CA PHE A 64 -7.65 16.13 -16.44
C PHE A 64 -8.29 15.86 -15.06
N SER A 65 -9.58 15.49 -15.03
CA SER A 65 -10.26 15.11 -13.78
C SER A 65 -9.72 13.80 -13.19
N HIS A 66 -9.41 12.82 -14.05
CA HIS A 66 -8.78 11.57 -13.68
C HIS A 66 -7.37 11.80 -13.14
N LEU A 67 -6.60 12.66 -13.82
CA LEU A 67 -5.27 13.04 -13.40
C LEU A 67 -5.30 13.82 -12.08
N GLY A 68 -6.24 14.75 -11.90
CA GLY A 68 -6.46 15.46 -10.64
C GLY A 68 -6.81 14.52 -9.48
N THR A 69 -7.59 13.47 -9.76
CA THR A 69 -7.91 12.42 -8.78
C THR A 69 -6.66 11.63 -8.38
N LEU A 70 -5.80 11.25 -9.33
CA LEU A 70 -4.53 10.60 -9.02
C LEU A 70 -3.54 11.54 -8.32
N ILE A 71 -3.50 12.82 -8.71
CA ILE A 71 -2.66 13.83 -8.06
C ILE A 71 -3.06 14.01 -6.59
N SER A 72 -4.37 13.96 -6.29
CA SER A 72 -4.86 14.04 -4.91
C SER A 72 -4.36 12.91 -4.01
N LEU A 73 -3.91 11.79 -4.57
CA LEU A 73 -3.34 10.68 -3.80
C LEU A 73 -1.93 10.98 -3.30
N PHE A 74 -1.20 11.93 -3.91
CA PHE A 74 0.12 12.33 -3.40
C PHE A 74 0.06 13.07 -2.08
N THR A 75 -1.07 13.71 -1.74
CA THR A 75 -1.26 14.38 -0.45
C THR A 75 -1.82 13.46 0.63
N LEU A 76 -2.21 12.23 0.25
CA LEU A 76 -2.67 11.21 1.19
C LEU A 76 -1.49 10.54 1.87
N ASN A 77 -1.57 10.30 3.18
CA ASN A 77 -0.74 9.30 3.85
C ASN A 77 -1.45 7.92 3.79
N PRO A 78 -1.07 7.00 2.88
CA PRO A 78 -1.73 5.70 2.73
C PRO A 78 -1.57 4.77 3.95
N PHE A 79 -0.63 5.08 4.85
CA PHE A 79 -0.30 4.27 6.01
C PHE A 79 -0.89 4.80 7.32
N ALA A 80 -1.67 5.89 7.27
CA ALA A 80 -2.20 6.55 8.47
C ALA A 80 -3.08 5.63 9.35
N LYS A 81 -3.76 4.65 8.76
CA LYS A 81 -4.66 3.70 9.44
C LYS A 81 -4.06 2.28 9.56
N LEU A 82 -2.80 2.10 9.18
CA LEU A 82 -2.13 0.79 9.21
C LEU A 82 -1.66 0.46 10.63
N THR A 83 -2.00 -0.72 11.12
CA THR A 83 -1.52 -1.21 12.42
C THR A 83 -0.68 -2.48 12.26
N THR A 84 0.03 -2.88 13.32
CA THR A 84 0.83 -4.11 13.32
C THR A 84 -0.03 -5.36 13.18
N ASP A 85 -1.29 -5.30 13.60
CA ASP A 85 -2.24 -6.42 13.50
C ASP A 85 -2.60 -6.76 12.04
N ASP A 86 -2.50 -5.77 11.14
CA ASP A 86 -2.75 -5.98 9.71
C ASP A 86 -1.66 -6.84 9.04
N PHE A 87 -0.49 -6.93 9.67
CA PHE A 87 0.60 -7.80 9.23
C PHE A 87 0.55 -9.19 9.89
N SER A 88 -0.19 -9.36 10.99
CA SER A 88 -0.30 -10.65 11.69
C SER A 88 -1.47 -11.51 11.21
N GLY A 89 -2.46 -10.91 10.54
CA GLY A 89 -3.61 -11.62 9.97
C GLY A 89 -3.29 -12.57 8.80
N GLU A 90 -4.27 -13.37 8.40
CA GLU A 90 -4.16 -14.25 7.24
C GLU A 90 -3.89 -13.47 5.95
N THR A 91 -2.95 -13.95 5.14
CA THR A 91 -2.62 -13.31 3.87
C THR A 91 -3.66 -13.66 2.81
N PRO A 92 -4.31 -12.67 2.17
CA PRO A 92 -5.21 -12.95 1.05
C PRO A 92 -4.46 -13.64 -0.09
N SER A 93 -5.10 -14.61 -0.75
CA SER A 93 -4.51 -15.33 -1.88
C SER A 93 -4.09 -14.38 -3.00
N TRP A 94 -2.95 -14.65 -3.64
CA TRP A 94 -2.39 -13.77 -4.68
C TRP A 94 -3.28 -13.70 -5.93
N THR A 95 -3.72 -14.84 -6.44
CA THR A 95 -4.50 -14.91 -7.69
C THR A 95 -5.93 -14.45 -7.47
N ASP A 96 -6.67 -15.07 -6.55
CA ASP A 96 -8.11 -14.82 -6.41
C ASP A 96 -8.39 -13.57 -5.56
N GLY A 97 -7.56 -13.34 -4.54
CA GLY A 97 -7.77 -12.28 -3.55
C GLY A 97 -7.12 -10.96 -3.92
N PHE A 98 -5.82 -10.97 -4.22
CA PHE A 98 -5.02 -9.76 -4.46
C PHE A 98 -5.21 -9.25 -5.89
N VAL A 99 -4.93 -10.07 -6.90
CA VAL A 99 -5.17 -9.72 -8.31
C VAL A 99 -6.66 -9.80 -8.65
N GLY A 100 -7.31 -10.92 -8.36
CA GLY A 100 -8.72 -11.14 -8.67
C GLY A 100 -9.07 -11.05 -10.17
N SER A 101 -10.36 -10.89 -10.47
CA SER A 101 -10.85 -10.71 -11.84
C SER A 101 -10.83 -9.25 -12.29
N CYS A 102 -10.89 -8.99 -13.59
CA CYS A 102 -10.96 -7.63 -14.13
C CYS A 102 -12.14 -6.81 -13.57
N ASP A 103 -13.26 -7.47 -13.26
CA ASP A 103 -14.46 -6.83 -12.69
C ASP A 103 -14.24 -6.23 -11.30
N SER A 104 -13.21 -6.68 -10.58
CA SER A 104 -12.83 -6.16 -9.26
C SER A 104 -12.13 -4.80 -9.31
N TYR A 105 -11.82 -4.30 -10.52
CA TYR A 105 -11.22 -2.99 -10.72
C TYR A 105 -12.23 -2.00 -11.30
N SER A 106 -12.13 -0.73 -10.88
CA SER A 106 -12.74 0.40 -11.59
C SER A 106 -12.00 1.70 -11.30
N PHE A 107 -12.07 2.64 -12.23
CA PHE A 107 -11.53 3.98 -12.00
C PHE A 107 -12.34 4.70 -10.90
N PRO A 108 -11.70 5.34 -9.89
CA PRO A 108 -12.41 6.07 -8.85
C PRO A 108 -13.07 7.32 -9.41
N SER A 109 -14.33 7.53 -9.06
CA SER A 109 -15.14 8.65 -9.56
C SER A 109 -14.85 9.97 -8.83
N SER A 110 -14.23 9.90 -7.66
CA SER A 110 -13.83 11.09 -6.89
C SER A 110 -12.52 10.89 -6.11
N PRO A 111 -11.80 11.97 -5.78
CA PRO A 111 -10.66 11.95 -4.85
C PRO A 111 -10.99 11.27 -3.52
N THR A 112 -12.16 11.57 -2.94
CA THR A 112 -12.59 11.00 -1.65
C THR A 112 -12.76 9.50 -1.74
N GLN A 113 -13.37 9.01 -2.84
CA GLN A 113 -13.50 7.58 -3.11
C GLN A 113 -12.14 6.90 -3.30
N ALA A 114 -11.24 7.51 -4.08
CA ALA A 114 -9.89 6.98 -4.27
C ALA A 114 -9.14 6.84 -2.94
N ARG A 115 -9.21 7.87 -2.09
CA ARG A 115 -8.59 7.88 -0.76
C ARG A 115 -9.15 6.78 0.14
N LEU A 116 -10.46 6.59 0.15
CA LEU A 116 -11.12 5.54 0.94
C LEU A 116 -10.73 4.14 0.44
N ARG A 117 -10.67 3.92 -0.88
CA ARG A 117 -10.17 2.67 -1.48
C ARG A 117 -8.72 2.40 -1.10
N VAL A 118 -7.85 3.40 -1.18
CA VAL A 118 -6.44 3.24 -0.83
C VAL A 118 -6.28 2.83 0.63
N GLN A 119 -6.88 3.55 1.58
CA GLN A 119 -6.73 3.25 3.02
C GLN A 119 -7.19 1.81 3.34
N GLU A 120 -8.33 1.40 2.79
CA GLU A 120 -8.89 0.09 3.08
C GLU A 120 -8.13 -1.04 2.37
N ASN A 121 -7.73 -0.87 1.11
CA ASN A 121 -6.99 -1.88 0.38
C ASN A 121 -5.54 -2.02 0.89
N VAL A 122 -4.88 -0.92 1.29
CA VAL A 122 -3.53 -0.96 1.89
C VAL A 122 -3.56 -1.76 3.19
N LYS A 123 -4.59 -1.55 4.03
CA LYS A 123 -4.81 -2.33 5.23
C LYS A 123 -5.04 -3.81 4.95
N ARG A 124 -5.95 -4.11 4.02
CA ARG A 124 -6.31 -5.48 3.68
C ARG A 124 -5.18 -6.30 3.07
N PHE A 125 -4.35 -5.67 2.23
CA PHE A 125 -3.31 -6.35 1.47
C PHE A 125 -1.90 -5.97 1.95
N ALA A 126 -1.75 -5.50 3.19
CA ALA A 126 -0.50 -5.02 3.77
C ALA A 126 0.66 -6.00 3.56
N ARG A 127 0.43 -7.30 3.83
CA ARG A 127 1.42 -8.37 3.62
C ARG A 127 1.78 -8.57 2.14
N ASN A 128 0.81 -8.56 1.24
CA ASN A 128 1.07 -8.72 -0.20
C ASN A 128 1.87 -7.54 -0.76
N TYR A 129 1.56 -6.31 -0.32
CA TYR A 129 2.36 -5.14 -0.69
C TYR A 129 3.77 -5.18 -0.11
N ALA A 130 3.94 -5.63 1.13
CA ALA A 130 5.27 -5.84 1.71
C ALA A 130 6.08 -6.88 0.92
N THR A 131 5.45 -7.99 0.53
CA THR A 131 6.10 -9.00 -0.33
C THR A 131 6.44 -8.45 -1.73
N LEU A 132 5.55 -7.66 -2.35
CA LEU A 132 5.85 -6.99 -3.62
C LEU A 132 7.05 -6.03 -3.49
N PHE A 133 7.11 -5.26 -2.42
CA PHE A 133 8.26 -4.39 -2.15
C PHE A 133 9.56 -5.20 -2.05
N ILE A 134 9.56 -6.28 -1.26
CA ILE A 134 10.73 -7.16 -1.13
C ILE A 134 11.12 -7.75 -2.49
N LEU A 135 10.15 -8.19 -3.29
CA LEU A 135 10.39 -8.73 -4.62
C LEU A 135 11.04 -7.68 -5.54
N PHE A 136 10.48 -6.48 -5.62
CA PHE A 136 11.07 -5.40 -6.43
C PHE A 136 12.44 -4.98 -5.92
N PHE A 137 12.63 -4.92 -4.60
CA PHE A 137 13.94 -4.63 -4.02
C PHE A 137 14.97 -5.71 -4.39
N ALA A 138 14.61 -6.99 -4.30
CA ALA A 138 15.47 -8.08 -4.71
C ALA A 138 15.81 -8.02 -6.21
N CYS A 139 14.82 -7.74 -7.07
CA CYS A 139 15.04 -7.56 -8.51
C CYS A 139 15.95 -6.37 -8.81
N THR A 140 15.78 -5.24 -8.13
CA THR A 140 16.64 -4.06 -8.29
C THR A 140 18.07 -4.33 -7.81
N LEU A 141 18.23 -5.03 -6.68
CA LEU A 141 19.55 -5.45 -6.20
C LEU A 141 20.24 -6.40 -7.18
N TYR A 142 19.49 -7.32 -7.78
CA TYR A 142 20.04 -8.23 -8.80
C TYR A 142 20.57 -7.48 -10.02
N GLN A 143 19.88 -6.42 -10.44
CA GLN A 143 20.32 -5.56 -11.56
C GLN A 143 21.50 -4.65 -11.20
N MET A 144 21.78 -4.44 -9.90
CA MET A 144 22.84 -3.56 -9.42
C MET A 144 23.87 -4.31 -8.56
N PRO A 145 24.86 -4.98 -9.19
CA PRO A 145 25.77 -5.88 -8.50
C PRO A 145 26.61 -5.18 -7.42
N PHE A 146 27.00 -3.92 -7.62
CA PHE A 146 27.71 -3.14 -6.60
C PHE A 146 26.84 -2.90 -5.36
N ALA A 147 25.56 -2.59 -5.53
CA ALA A 147 24.63 -2.42 -4.41
C ALA A 147 24.44 -3.73 -3.64
N LEU A 148 24.35 -4.86 -4.37
CA LEU A 148 24.30 -6.18 -3.76
C LEU A 148 25.55 -6.47 -2.91
N VAL A 149 26.75 -6.23 -3.46
CA VAL A 149 28.02 -6.41 -2.73
C VAL A 149 28.09 -5.50 -1.51
N GLY A 150 27.68 -4.25 -1.63
CA GLY A 150 27.62 -3.32 -0.50
C GLY A 150 26.71 -3.81 0.62
N LEU A 151 25.51 -4.29 0.27
CA LEU A 151 24.57 -4.85 1.23
C LEU A 151 25.14 -6.10 1.91
N LEU A 152 25.68 -7.05 1.14
CA LEU A 152 26.31 -8.27 1.68
C LEU A 152 27.53 -7.95 2.55
N SER A 153 28.36 -7.00 2.14
CA SER A 153 29.53 -6.54 2.91
C SER A 153 29.11 -5.91 4.23
N SER A 154 28.04 -5.09 4.23
CA SER A 154 27.51 -4.54 5.48
C SER A 154 26.98 -5.62 6.42
N LEU A 155 26.29 -6.64 5.91
CA LEU A 155 25.82 -7.77 6.73
C LEU A 155 27.00 -8.54 7.32
N ALA A 156 28.00 -8.87 6.50
CA ALA A 156 29.21 -9.55 6.94
C ALA A 156 29.99 -8.75 7.99
N LEU A 157 30.05 -7.42 7.86
CA LEU A 157 30.67 -6.53 8.84
C LEU A 157 29.96 -6.62 10.20
N TRP A 158 28.63 -6.64 10.21
CA TRP A 158 27.85 -6.78 11.44
C TRP A 158 27.95 -8.18 12.06
N ASP A 159 28.00 -9.23 11.24
CA ASP A 159 28.23 -10.60 11.72
C ASP A 159 29.61 -10.74 12.36
N PHE A 160 30.65 -10.19 11.72
CA PHE A 160 32.00 -10.13 12.27
C PHE A 160 32.06 -9.34 13.59
N PHE A 161 31.33 -8.22 13.65
CA PHE A 161 31.22 -7.40 14.86
C PHE A 161 30.57 -8.18 16.00
N LYS A 162 29.45 -8.86 15.74
CA LYS A 162 28.74 -9.69 16.72
C LYS A 162 29.64 -10.79 17.25
N PHE A 163 30.33 -11.51 16.36
CA PHE A 163 31.28 -12.54 16.75
C PHE A 163 32.43 -11.98 17.62
N SER A 164 32.90 -10.77 17.31
CA SER A 164 33.94 -10.10 18.10
C SER A 164 33.43 -9.63 19.47
N ASP A 165 32.19 -9.13 19.56
CA ASP A 165 31.54 -8.74 20.83
C ASP A 165 31.44 -9.95 21.78
N ASP A 166 30.99 -11.09 21.26
CA ASP A 166 30.85 -12.34 22.01
C ASP A 166 32.20 -12.90 22.47
N LYS A 167 33.23 -12.86 21.60
CA LYS A 167 34.56 -13.42 21.89
C LYS A 167 35.39 -12.58 22.86
N TRP A 168 35.34 -11.25 22.76
CA TRP A 168 36.16 -10.35 23.59
C TRP A 168 35.46 -9.83 24.84
N GLY A 169 34.19 -10.15 25.04
CA GLY A 169 33.46 -9.79 26.26
C GLY A 169 33.37 -8.27 26.45
N PHE A 170 33.21 -7.50 25.37
CA PHE A 170 33.13 -6.02 25.44
C PHE A 170 31.94 -5.53 26.29
N ASN A 171 31.05 -6.43 26.70
CA ASN A 171 30.00 -6.19 27.68
C ASN A 171 30.53 -5.63 29.02
N GLN A 172 31.78 -5.93 29.40
CA GLN A 172 32.40 -5.39 30.62
C GLN A 172 32.92 -3.95 30.45
N ARG A 173 33.00 -3.42 29.22
CA ARG A 173 33.54 -2.07 28.94
C ARG A 173 32.57 -1.25 28.07
N PRO A 174 31.58 -0.57 28.69
CA PRO A 174 30.48 0.07 27.96
C PRO A 174 30.96 1.18 27.00
N ILE A 175 32.02 1.91 27.35
CA ILE A 175 32.55 3.00 26.52
C ILE A 175 33.19 2.46 25.24
N ILE A 176 33.98 1.39 25.34
CA ILE A 176 34.63 0.76 24.18
C ILE A 176 33.58 0.17 23.25
N ARG A 177 32.61 -0.55 23.81
CA ARG A 177 31.49 -1.12 23.05
C ARG A 177 30.72 -0.04 22.29
N LEU A 178 30.41 1.09 22.94
CA LEU A 178 29.75 2.22 22.27
C LEU A 178 30.60 2.79 21.13
N CYS A 179 31.90 3.00 21.35
CA CYS A 179 32.82 3.50 20.32
C CYS A 179 32.90 2.54 19.11
N LEU A 180 32.97 1.23 19.36
CA LEU A 180 32.98 0.20 18.31
C LEU A 180 31.68 0.23 17.50
N ILE A 181 30.52 0.27 18.17
CA ILE A 181 29.20 0.35 17.51
C ILE A 181 29.12 1.60 16.63
N ARG A 182 29.56 2.77 17.14
CA ARG A 182 29.56 4.02 16.37
C ARG A 182 30.47 3.94 15.15
N THR A 183 31.63 3.31 15.30
CA THR A 183 32.58 3.10 14.20
C THR A 183 32.00 2.15 13.16
N ALA A 184 31.40 1.04 13.58
CA ALA A 184 30.73 0.08 12.69
C ALA A 184 29.52 0.69 11.97
N GLN A 185 28.75 1.55 12.63
CA GLN A 185 27.67 2.33 12.01
C GLN A 185 28.21 3.28 10.93
N CYS A 186 29.30 4.00 11.22
CA CYS A 186 29.94 4.90 10.26
C CYS A 186 30.48 4.12 9.04
N ALA A 187 31.20 3.01 9.28
CA ALA A 187 31.70 2.14 8.22
C ALA A 187 30.56 1.57 7.37
N THR A 188 29.47 1.11 7.99
CA THR A 188 28.26 0.65 7.29
C THR A 188 27.69 1.75 6.40
N ALA A 189 27.54 2.98 6.92
CA ALA A 189 27.02 4.10 6.14
C ALA A 189 27.88 4.42 4.92
N VAL A 190 29.21 4.41 5.08
CA VAL A 190 30.16 4.61 3.97
C VAL A 190 30.03 3.50 2.93
N ILE A 191 29.98 2.22 3.34
CA ILE A 191 29.81 1.09 2.42
C ILE A 191 28.51 1.23 1.62
N LEU A 192 27.38 1.50 2.30
CA LEU A 192 26.07 1.64 1.65
C LEU A 192 26.03 2.82 0.66
N LEU A 193 26.71 3.92 0.98
CA LEU A 193 26.82 5.09 0.11
C LEU A 193 27.71 4.82 -1.11
N CYS A 194 28.93 4.31 -0.89
CA CYS A 194 29.87 4.00 -1.97
C CYS A 194 29.33 2.92 -2.93
N CYS A 195 28.54 1.98 -2.41
CA CYS A 195 27.95 0.91 -3.21
C CYS A 195 26.61 1.29 -3.87
N ASN A 196 26.18 2.55 -3.77
CA ASN A 196 24.91 3.05 -4.35
C ASN A 196 23.66 2.27 -3.89
N VAL A 197 23.67 1.68 -2.69
CA VAL A 197 22.50 0.95 -2.15
C VAL A 197 21.29 1.86 -2.00
N GLN A 198 21.54 3.15 -1.73
CA GLN A 198 20.51 4.18 -1.67
C GLN A 198 19.69 4.28 -2.96
N MET A 199 20.34 4.19 -4.11
CA MET A 199 19.65 4.21 -5.41
C MET A 199 18.78 2.96 -5.59
N ALA A 200 19.26 1.80 -5.15
CA ALA A 200 18.49 0.55 -5.22
C ALA A 200 17.23 0.62 -4.36
N LEU A 201 17.37 1.12 -3.14
CA LEU A 201 16.27 1.36 -2.22
C LEU A 201 15.30 2.39 -2.81
N PHE A 202 15.79 3.51 -3.33
CA PHE A 202 14.93 4.55 -3.89
C PHE A 202 14.13 4.06 -5.10
N CYS A 203 14.77 3.38 -6.06
CA CYS A 203 14.10 2.84 -7.24
C CYS A 203 13.04 1.80 -6.87
N SER A 204 13.37 0.84 -6.00
CA SER A 204 12.41 -0.18 -5.56
C SER A 204 11.27 0.39 -4.74
N LEU A 205 11.53 1.38 -3.86
CA LEU A 205 10.49 2.11 -3.13
C LEU A 205 9.58 2.88 -4.08
N ALA A 206 10.13 3.60 -5.06
CA ALA A 206 9.34 4.36 -6.02
C ALA A 206 8.40 3.46 -6.84
N VAL A 207 8.93 2.35 -7.37
CA VAL A 207 8.14 1.40 -8.18
C VAL A 207 7.10 0.69 -7.33
N SER A 208 7.48 0.16 -6.15
CA SER A 208 6.53 -0.50 -5.24
C SER A 208 5.43 0.44 -4.77
N TYR A 209 5.77 1.68 -4.42
CA TYR A 209 4.81 2.70 -4.01
C TYR A 209 3.83 3.04 -5.13
N ALA A 210 4.32 3.23 -6.36
CA ALA A 210 3.46 3.49 -7.51
C ALA A 210 2.48 2.33 -7.77
N VAL A 211 2.98 1.09 -7.75
CA VAL A 211 2.15 -0.11 -7.92
C VAL A 211 1.12 -0.24 -6.80
N LEU A 212 1.53 -0.04 -5.55
CA LEU A 212 0.65 -0.05 -4.38
C LEU A 212 -0.47 0.98 -4.52
N MET A 213 -0.13 2.23 -4.82
CA MET A 213 -1.11 3.31 -4.92
C MET A 213 -2.10 3.07 -6.06
N LEU A 214 -1.60 2.62 -7.22
CA LEU A 214 -2.45 2.33 -8.38
C LEU A 214 -3.38 1.16 -8.10
N HIS A 215 -2.83 0.05 -7.58
CA HIS A 215 -3.60 -1.14 -7.25
C HIS A 215 -4.65 -0.84 -6.18
N ALA A 216 -4.27 -0.13 -5.12
CA ALA A 216 -5.17 0.19 -4.01
C ALA A 216 -6.27 1.19 -4.39
N ALA A 217 -6.01 2.12 -5.30
CA ALA A 217 -7.00 3.11 -5.75
C ALA A 217 -8.01 2.51 -6.75
N PHE A 218 -7.55 1.62 -7.64
CA PHE A 218 -8.40 1.01 -8.66
C PHE A 218 -9.16 -0.21 -8.19
N ARG A 219 -8.69 -0.91 -7.16
CA ARG A 219 -9.39 -2.06 -6.63
C ARG A 219 -10.64 -1.63 -5.85
N LYS A 220 -11.81 -2.17 -6.22
CA LYS A 220 -13.07 -1.93 -5.53
C LYS A 220 -13.04 -2.53 -4.12
N LEU A 221 -13.83 -1.95 -3.23
CA LEU A 221 -14.01 -2.51 -1.89
C LEU A 221 -14.90 -3.74 -1.96
N THR A 222 -14.38 -4.88 -1.53
CA THR A 222 -15.17 -6.13 -1.44
C THR A 222 -15.41 -6.51 0.02
N PRO A 223 -16.59 -6.98 0.42
CA PRO A 223 -16.88 -7.34 1.81
C PRO A 223 -16.00 -8.50 2.28
N ARG A 224 -15.49 -8.41 3.52
CA ARG A 224 -14.71 -9.49 4.17
C ARG A 224 -15.49 -10.82 4.21
N LYS A 225 -16.82 -10.74 4.40
CA LYS A 225 -17.73 -11.89 4.52
C LYS A 225 -17.90 -12.69 3.22
N GLN A 226 -17.81 -12.04 2.06
CA GLN A 226 -17.89 -12.73 0.77
C GLN A 226 -16.63 -13.56 0.48
N LEU A 227 -15.46 -13.13 0.98
CA LEU A 227 -14.21 -13.85 0.81
C LEU A 227 -14.18 -15.15 1.64
N ILE A 228 -14.67 -15.11 2.88
CA ILE A 228 -14.80 -16.31 3.74
C ILE A 228 -15.74 -17.33 3.10
N ARG A 229 -16.86 -16.88 2.53
CA ARG A 229 -17.81 -17.75 1.84
C ARG A 229 -17.28 -18.30 0.51
N SER A 230 -16.37 -17.59 -0.16
CA SER A 230 -15.68 -18.06 -1.38
C SER A 230 -14.56 -19.06 -1.06
N GLY A 231 -13.85 -18.87 0.05
CA GLY A 231 -12.86 -19.82 0.56
C GLY A 231 -13.48 -21.11 1.09
N GLY A 232 -14.61 -21.02 1.79
CA GLY A 232 -15.29 -22.20 2.36
C GLY A 232 -16.14 -23.03 1.40
N ARG A 233 -16.32 -22.59 0.14
CA ARG A 233 -17.09 -23.33 -0.88
C ARG A 233 -16.21 -24.21 -1.79
N ARG A 234 -14.91 -24.24 -1.55
CA ARG A 234 -13.95 -25.14 -2.18
C ARG A 234 -13.45 -26.15 -1.15
N ASN A 235 -14.37 -27.01 -0.71
CA ASN A 235 -14.10 -28.32 -0.11
C ASN A 235 -15.21 -29.25 -0.58
#